data_AF-A0A7M3XIA1-F1
#
_entry.id   AF-A0A7M3XIA1-F1
#
_cell.length_a   1.000
_cell.length_b   1.000
_cell.length_c   1.000
_cell.angle_alpha   90.00
_cell.angle_beta   90.00
_cell.angle_gamma   90.00
#
_symmetry.space_group_name_H-M   'P 1'
#
loop_
_entity.id
_entity.type
_entity.pdbx_description
1 polymer ?
#
loop_
_entity_poly.entity_id
_entity_poly.type
_entity_poly.pdbx_seq_one_letter_code
_entity_poly.pdbx_strand_id
1 'polypeptide(L)'
;MSNNRDFSLFSVSLILLSIVALSHTSVNAMADESSSDSLAEAGLSLIALRNDTLDTNQDGDNDAIRVVVVFNTEQQNTNLELRLIGEYKDREVIEILQFTFSEQSNASLVYDAWASGEHELRMQIVDQDGNIITTIPLPTYVLKPALQTPSITLALNAPQHIETGDECTISRVFSDETGPRYGASGVRTFSGAPFTVLDSQDSLDCSNWPAGDYQLKEAYRNDLGQTTEDWLNLTIHNRPAPDFSLLVSGDGNTTDTECLITMIPADADIDFSSFQKIWRIQGNQVAGNVGDQFDCSTLSAGVHLVSLEVINDELISAIEGVNLVRLPGDELTEEQKSVAPSRSYGDDTETESVGWISIGVLGLVVV
;
A
#
# COMPACT_ATOMS: atom_id res chain seq x y z
N MET A 1 -12.44 1.41 75.03
CA MET A 1 -13.12 0.46 74.13
C MET A 1 -14.53 0.97 73.85
N SER A 2 -14.73 1.78 72.82
CA SER A 2 -16.04 2.08 72.21
C SER A 2 -15.79 3.08 71.08
N ASN A 3 -15.69 2.60 69.84
CA ASN A 3 -15.79 3.43 68.62
C ASN A 3 -15.86 2.61 67.32
N ASN A 4 -15.81 1.27 67.38
CA ASN A 4 -15.87 0.41 66.18
C ASN A 4 -17.28 -0.11 65.82
N ARG A 5 -18.35 0.26 66.55
CA ARG A 5 -19.72 -0.23 66.23
C ARG A 5 -20.51 0.69 65.31
N ASP A 6 -20.25 2.00 65.34
CA ASP A 6 -21.07 2.95 64.56
C ASP A 6 -20.64 3.02 63.08
N PHE A 7 -19.36 2.77 62.79
CA PHE A 7 -18.85 2.70 61.41
C PHE A 7 -19.37 1.47 60.64
N SER A 8 -19.72 0.39 61.34
CA SER A 8 -20.24 -0.84 60.74
C SER A 8 -21.72 -0.71 60.34
N LEU A 9 -22.53 -0.01 61.14
CA LEU A 9 -23.95 0.19 60.86
C LEU A 9 -24.18 1.16 59.70
N PHE A 10 -23.34 2.19 59.58
CA PHE A 10 -23.43 3.16 58.49
C PHE A 10 -23.07 2.54 57.13
N SER A 11 -22.00 1.73 57.08
CA SER A 11 -21.60 1.00 55.87
C SER A 11 -22.62 -0.05 55.44
N VAL A 12 -23.24 -0.75 56.39
CA VAL A 12 -24.30 -1.72 56.10
C VAL A 12 -25.57 -1.02 55.60
N SER A 13 -25.95 0.14 56.16
CA SER A 13 -27.06 0.95 55.64
C SER A 13 -26.77 1.49 54.23
N LEU A 14 -25.55 1.91 53.93
CA LEU A 14 -25.19 2.42 52.60
C LEU A 14 -25.24 1.32 51.53
N ILE A 15 -24.84 0.09 51.89
CA ILE A 15 -24.93 -1.09 51.02
C ILE A 15 -26.40 -1.51 50.82
N LEU A 16 -27.22 -1.48 51.87
CA LEU A 16 -28.66 -1.77 51.75
C LEU A 16 -29.41 -0.71 50.93
N LEU A 17 -29.08 0.58 51.08
CA LEU A 17 -29.67 1.64 50.26
C LEU A 17 -29.23 1.57 48.79
N SER A 18 -28.00 1.13 48.51
CA SER A 18 -27.55 0.93 47.12
C SER A 18 -28.16 -0.31 46.47
N ILE A 19 -28.42 -1.38 47.22
CA ILE A 19 -29.14 -2.56 46.71
C ILE A 19 -30.61 -2.23 46.42
N VAL A 20 -31.26 -1.38 47.23
CA VAL A 20 -32.64 -0.91 46.98
C VAL A 20 -32.70 0.10 45.83
N ALA A 21 -31.66 0.93 45.65
CA ALA A 21 -31.57 1.84 44.51
C ALA A 21 -31.34 1.11 43.17
N LEU A 22 -30.61 -0.01 43.18
CA LEU A 22 -30.38 -0.85 42.00
C LEU A 22 -31.59 -1.71 41.60
N SER A 23 -32.52 -1.99 42.51
CA SER A 23 -33.74 -2.74 42.20
C SER A 23 -34.87 -1.89 41.59
N HIS A 24 -34.67 -0.58 41.42
CA HIS A 24 -35.66 0.33 40.82
C HIS A 24 -35.32 0.81 39.40
N THR A 25 -34.27 0.27 38.78
CA THR A 25 -33.97 0.51 37.36
C THR A 25 -34.12 -0.77 36.53
N SER A 26 -35.16 -1.55 36.78
CA SER A 26 -35.78 -2.33 35.71
C SER A 26 -36.79 -1.40 35.05
N VAL A 27 -36.41 -0.74 33.96
CA VAL A 27 -37.37 -0.10 33.07
C VAL A 27 -38.13 -1.26 32.42
N ASN A 28 -39.20 -1.71 33.07
CA ASN A 28 -40.23 -2.47 32.38
C ASN A 28 -40.84 -1.49 31.39
N ALA A 29 -40.46 -1.63 30.11
CA ALA A 29 -41.19 -1.01 29.03
C ALA A 29 -42.63 -1.53 29.12
N MET A 30 -43.53 -0.69 29.64
CA MET A 30 -44.96 -0.95 29.51
C MET A 30 -45.26 -0.85 28.02
N ALA A 31 -45.72 -1.96 27.45
CA ALA A 31 -46.31 -1.97 26.13
C ALA A 31 -47.45 -0.92 26.12
N ASP A 32 -47.44 -0.06 25.12
CA ASP A 32 -48.47 0.95 24.91
C ASP A 32 -49.84 0.24 24.77
N GLU A 33 -50.91 0.74 25.40
CA GLU A 33 -52.24 0.07 25.40
C GLU A 33 -52.74 -0.21 23.97
N SER A 34 -52.34 0.61 23.00
CA SER A 34 -52.66 0.42 21.58
C SER A 34 -52.04 -0.85 20.97
N SER A 35 -50.89 -1.30 21.47
CA SER A 35 -50.19 -2.48 20.95
C SER A 35 -50.85 -3.77 21.44
N SER A 36 -51.35 -3.80 22.67
CA SER A 36 -52.05 -4.96 23.23
C SER A 36 -53.36 -5.26 22.52
N ASP A 37 -54.10 -4.22 22.11
CA ASP A 37 -55.38 -4.39 21.41
C ASP A 37 -55.19 -5.04 20.03
N SER A 38 -54.21 -4.57 19.25
CA SER A 38 -53.91 -5.14 17.91
C SER A 38 -53.47 -6.61 17.95
N LEU A 39 -52.72 -7.01 18.98
CA LEU A 39 -52.29 -8.40 19.15
C LEU A 39 -53.46 -9.30 19.55
N ALA A 40 -54.31 -8.82 20.46
CA ALA A 40 -55.50 -9.55 20.89
C ALA A 40 -56.48 -9.79 19.73
N GLU A 41 -56.66 -8.80 18.85
CA GLU A 41 -57.47 -8.94 17.62
C GLU A 41 -56.92 -10.02 16.67
N ALA A 42 -55.60 -10.19 16.62
CA ALA A 42 -54.95 -11.27 15.87
C ALA A 42 -54.98 -12.64 16.59
N GLY A 43 -55.55 -12.72 17.78
CA GLY A 43 -55.58 -13.94 18.61
C GLY A 43 -54.25 -14.24 19.30
N LEU A 44 -53.43 -13.21 19.53
CA LEU A 44 -52.09 -13.30 20.10
C LEU A 44 -52.02 -12.60 21.45
N SER A 45 -51.21 -13.13 22.34
CA SER A 45 -50.85 -12.47 23.60
C SER A 45 -49.34 -12.41 23.74
N LEU A 46 -48.79 -11.21 23.94
CA LEU A 46 -47.39 -11.01 24.30
C LEU A 46 -47.24 -11.17 25.81
N ILE A 47 -46.62 -12.26 26.24
CA ILE A 47 -46.43 -12.62 27.65
C ILE A 47 -45.23 -11.90 28.25
N ALA A 48 -44.13 -11.83 27.49
CA ALA A 48 -42.90 -11.18 27.93
C ALA A 48 -42.12 -10.63 26.74
N LEU A 49 -41.45 -9.50 26.99
CA LEU A 49 -40.47 -8.90 26.11
C LEU A 49 -39.27 -8.49 26.97
N ARG A 50 -38.09 -9.00 26.63
CA ARG A 50 -36.84 -8.73 27.34
C ARG A 50 -35.75 -8.34 26.35
N ASN A 51 -34.97 -7.33 26.71
CA ASN A 51 -33.84 -6.86 25.91
C ASN A 51 -32.55 -7.10 26.70
N ASP A 52 -31.61 -7.82 26.12
CA ASP A 52 -30.31 -8.11 26.72
C ASP A 52 -29.21 -7.43 25.88
N THR A 53 -28.39 -6.59 26.51
CA THR A 53 -27.18 -6.03 25.88
C THR A 53 -26.09 -7.09 25.82
N LEU A 54 -25.42 -7.19 24.68
CA LEU A 54 -24.35 -8.13 24.44
C LEU A 54 -23.08 -7.40 24.00
N ASP A 55 -21.96 -8.00 24.33
CA ASP A 55 -20.63 -7.72 23.81
C ASP A 55 -20.19 -9.01 23.08
N THR A 56 -20.43 -9.05 21.78
CA THR A 56 -20.26 -10.24 20.93
C THR A 56 -18.82 -10.43 20.50
N ASN A 57 -18.08 -9.33 20.30
CA ASN A 57 -16.67 -9.34 19.91
C ASN A 57 -15.71 -9.35 21.12
N GLN A 58 -16.23 -9.25 22.35
CA GLN A 58 -15.50 -9.26 23.63
C GLN A 58 -14.49 -8.11 23.76
N ASP A 59 -14.78 -6.95 23.16
CA ASP A 59 -13.93 -5.76 23.24
C ASP A 59 -14.21 -4.88 24.47
N GLY A 60 -15.23 -5.24 25.26
CA GLY A 60 -15.63 -4.55 26.48
C GLY A 60 -16.71 -3.48 26.28
N ASP A 61 -17.10 -3.19 25.04
CA ASP A 61 -18.22 -2.33 24.69
C ASP A 61 -19.43 -3.17 24.25
N ASN A 62 -20.65 -2.70 24.54
CA ASN A 62 -21.84 -3.37 24.03
C ASN A 62 -22.00 -3.09 22.53
N ASP A 63 -22.20 -4.15 21.76
CA ASP A 63 -22.22 -4.12 20.30
C ASP A 63 -23.47 -4.78 19.70
N ALA A 64 -24.28 -5.45 20.51
CA ALA A 64 -25.51 -6.08 20.04
C ALA A 64 -26.63 -6.07 21.09
N ILE A 65 -27.88 -6.15 20.63
CA ILE A 65 -29.08 -6.25 21.47
C ILE A 65 -29.82 -7.52 21.10
N ARG A 66 -30.00 -8.42 22.07
CA ARG A 66 -30.87 -9.59 21.94
C ARG A 66 -32.25 -9.26 22.48
N VAL A 67 -33.25 -9.36 21.62
CA VAL A 67 -34.66 -9.21 21.98
C VAL A 67 -35.26 -10.60 22.10
N VAL A 68 -35.71 -10.96 23.31
CA VAL A 68 -36.40 -12.21 23.61
C VAL A 68 -37.87 -11.92 23.83
N VAL A 69 -38.72 -12.61 23.08
CA VAL A 69 -40.17 -12.48 23.15
C VAL A 69 -40.81 -13.81 23.48
N VAL A 70 -41.89 -13.75 24.24
CA VAL A 70 -42.73 -14.92 24.56
C VAL A 70 -44.15 -14.61 24.12
N PHE A 71 -44.65 -15.39 23.17
CA PHE A 71 -46.01 -15.29 22.68
C PHE A 71 -46.84 -16.45 23.19
N ASN A 72 -48.13 -16.21 23.33
CA ASN A 72 -49.15 -17.23 23.54
C ASN A 72 -50.26 -17.07 22.49
N THR A 73 -50.77 -18.19 21.97
CA THR A 73 -51.88 -18.24 21.02
C THR A 73 -52.87 -19.34 21.43
N GLU A 74 -54.16 -19.08 21.26
CA GLU A 74 -55.20 -20.10 21.42
C GLU A 74 -55.45 -20.89 20.12
N GLN A 75 -54.82 -20.48 19.01
CA GLN A 75 -54.95 -21.14 17.72
C GLN A 75 -54.12 -22.42 17.68
N GLN A 76 -54.58 -23.43 16.92
CA GLN A 76 -53.84 -24.68 16.75
C GLN A 76 -52.50 -24.49 16.04
N ASN A 77 -52.39 -23.45 15.21
CA ASN A 77 -51.17 -23.12 14.52
C ASN A 77 -51.16 -21.62 14.16
N THR A 78 -50.11 -20.92 14.54
CA THR A 78 -49.91 -19.51 14.21
C THR A 78 -48.54 -19.35 13.54
N ASN A 79 -48.49 -18.67 12.40
CA ASN A 79 -47.26 -18.26 11.73
C ASN A 79 -47.05 -16.77 11.95
N LEU A 80 -45.88 -16.39 12.45
CA LEU A 80 -45.49 -14.99 12.61
C LEU A 80 -44.13 -14.73 12.00
N GLU A 81 -43.97 -13.52 11.48
CA GLU A 81 -42.68 -12.94 11.15
C GLU A 81 -42.38 -11.81 12.13
N LEU A 82 -41.24 -11.92 12.80
CA LEU A 82 -40.70 -10.86 13.66
C LEU A 82 -39.64 -10.11 12.88
N ARG A 83 -39.73 -8.79 12.89
CA ARG A 83 -38.70 -7.91 12.32
C ARG A 83 -38.13 -7.04 13.42
N LEU A 84 -36.86 -7.23 13.73
CA LEU A 84 -36.11 -6.33 14.61
C LEU A 84 -35.40 -5.31 13.72
N ILE A 85 -35.85 -4.06 13.80
CA ILE A 85 -35.36 -2.97 12.97
C ILE A 85 -34.50 -2.08 13.85
N GLY A 86 -33.28 -1.81 13.40
CA GLY A 86 -32.42 -0.82 14.02
C GLY A 86 -32.13 0.33 13.08
N GLU A 87 -32.32 1.54 13.57
CA GLU A 87 -32.15 2.78 12.85
C GLU A 87 -30.99 3.58 13.42
N TYR A 88 -30.12 4.07 12.54
CA TYR A 88 -29.02 4.97 12.87
C TYR A 88 -28.80 5.96 11.72
N LYS A 89 -28.88 7.26 12.03
CA LYS A 89 -28.71 8.36 11.06
C LYS A 89 -29.54 8.16 9.77
N ASP A 90 -30.85 7.96 9.94
CA ASP A 90 -31.82 7.77 8.84
C ASP A 90 -31.54 6.55 7.95
N ARG A 91 -30.79 5.57 8.45
CA ARG A 91 -30.56 4.28 7.79
C ARG A 91 -31.00 3.15 8.68
N GLU A 92 -31.63 2.16 8.06
CA GLU A 92 -32.23 1.04 8.76
C GLU A 92 -31.61 -0.27 8.30
N VAL A 93 -31.41 -1.18 9.25
CA VAL A 93 -31.16 -2.58 8.98
C VAL A 93 -32.21 -3.43 9.68
N ILE A 94 -32.54 -4.58 9.11
CA ILE A 94 -33.66 -5.41 9.54
C ILE A 94 -33.17 -6.84 9.75
N GLU A 95 -33.46 -7.38 10.93
CA GLU A 95 -33.31 -8.78 11.25
C GLU A 95 -34.68 -9.45 11.24
N ILE A 96 -34.79 -10.56 10.52
CA ILE A 96 -36.09 -11.23 10.28
C ILE A 96 -36.04 -12.64 10.86
N LEU A 97 -37.06 -13.00 11.62
CA LEU A 97 -37.29 -14.35 12.09
C LEU A 97 -38.72 -14.76 11.79
N GLN A 98 -38.87 -15.77 10.94
CA GLN A 98 -40.15 -16.44 10.72
C GLN A 98 -40.23 -17.67 11.62
N PHE A 99 -41.33 -17.79 12.37
CA PHE A 99 -41.54 -18.95 13.21
C PHE A 99 -43.02 -19.32 13.34
N THR A 100 -43.23 -20.59 13.64
CA THR A 100 -44.54 -21.21 13.75
C THR A 100 -44.69 -21.78 15.15
N PHE A 101 -45.84 -21.55 15.79
CA PHE A 101 -46.08 -22.02 17.15
C PHE A 101 -47.57 -22.27 17.45
N SER A 102 -47.81 -23.01 18.51
CA SER A 102 -49.11 -23.26 19.13
C SER A 102 -48.96 -23.08 20.64
N GLU A 103 -50.01 -22.64 21.34
CA GLU A 103 -49.93 -22.31 22.77
C GLU A 103 -48.83 -21.25 23.03
N GLN A 104 -47.95 -21.49 24.00
CA GLN A 104 -46.89 -20.58 24.37
C GLN A 104 -45.54 -20.98 23.75
N SER A 105 -44.85 -20.02 23.12
CA SER A 105 -43.52 -20.21 22.57
C SER A 105 -42.65 -18.97 22.75
N ASN A 106 -41.34 -19.18 22.78
CA ASN A 106 -40.36 -18.11 22.86
C ASN A 106 -39.57 -18.00 21.55
N ALA A 107 -39.27 -16.77 21.16
CA ALA A 107 -38.42 -16.45 20.02
C ALA A 107 -37.37 -15.41 20.44
N SER A 108 -36.25 -15.37 19.73
CA SER A 108 -35.23 -14.35 19.97
C SER A 108 -34.59 -13.89 18.68
N LEU A 109 -34.42 -12.58 18.53
CA LEU A 109 -33.64 -11.94 17.48
C LEU A 109 -32.45 -11.22 18.10
N VAL A 110 -31.36 -11.11 17.36
CA VAL A 110 -30.18 -10.35 17.77
C VAL A 110 -29.95 -9.27 16.73
N TYR A 111 -29.92 -8.02 17.18
CA TYR A 111 -29.48 -6.88 16.40
C TYR A 111 -28.00 -6.66 16.66
N ASP A 112 -27.18 -6.77 15.62
CA ASP A 112 -25.77 -6.41 15.69
C ASP A 112 -25.63 -4.92 15.27
N ALA A 113 -24.98 -4.09 16.07
CA ALA A 113 -24.78 -2.71 15.69
C ALA A 113 -23.77 -2.63 14.53
N TRP A 114 -24.13 -1.87 13.50
CA TRP A 114 -23.31 -1.68 12.31
C TRP A 114 -22.50 -0.38 12.35
N ALA A 115 -22.76 0.52 13.29
CA ALA A 115 -22.06 1.79 13.45
C ALA A 115 -21.94 2.18 14.92
N SER A 116 -21.00 3.08 15.24
CA SER A 116 -20.90 3.62 16.60
C SER A 116 -21.88 4.77 16.82
N GLY A 117 -22.63 4.71 17.92
CA GLY A 117 -23.48 5.79 18.41
C GLY A 117 -24.84 5.30 18.90
N GLU A 118 -25.84 6.18 18.86
CA GLU A 118 -27.21 5.91 19.31
C GLU A 118 -28.02 5.20 18.23
N HIS A 119 -28.53 4.01 18.54
CA HIS A 119 -29.39 3.20 17.68
C HIS A 119 -30.80 3.16 18.26
N GLU A 120 -31.78 3.51 17.44
CA GLU A 120 -33.20 3.38 17.78
C GLU A 120 -33.70 2.02 17.30
N LEU A 121 -34.17 1.20 18.24
CA LEU A 121 -34.67 -0.13 17.91
C LEU A 121 -36.18 -0.19 17.99
N ARG A 122 -36.79 -0.99 17.12
CA ARG A 122 -38.22 -1.33 17.16
C ARG A 122 -38.45 -2.74 16.68
N MET A 123 -39.48 -3.37 17.21
CA MET A 123 -39.88 -4.70 16.79
C MET A 123 -41.24 -4.65 16.10
N GLN A 124 -41.31 -5.13 14.86
CA GLN A 124 -42.57 -5.33 14.15
C GLN A 124 -42.97 -6.80 14.26
N ILE A 125 -44.25 -7.01 14.53
CA ILE A 125 -44.88 -8.33 14.51
C ILE A 125 -45.78 -8.36 13.28
N VAL A 126 -45.52 -9.30 12.40
CA VAL A 126 -46.11 -9.39 11.07
C VAL A 126 -46.81 -10.73 10.92
N ASP A 127 -48.01 -10.71 10.33
CA ASP A 127 -48.79 -11.92 10.06
C ASP A 127 -48.25 -12.70 8.86
N GLN A 128 -48.85 -13.86 8.59
CA GLN A 128 -48.50 -14.72 7.46
C GLN A 128 -48.78 -14.10 6.07
N ASP A 129 -49.64 -13.09 6.02
CA ASP A 129 -50.02 -12.38 4.79
C ASP A 129 -49.10 -11.16 4.54
N GLY A 130 -48.19 -10.87 5.48
CA GLY A 130 -47.23 -9.77 5.41
C GLY A 130 -47.74 -8.46 6.00
N ASN A 131 -48.91 -8.44 6.66
CA ASN A 131 -49.44 -7.25 7.31
C ASN A 131 -48.80 -7.05 8.69
N ILE A 132 -48.45 -5.81 9.00
CA ILE A 132 -47.96 -5.44 10.32
C ILE A 132 -49.13 -5.47 11.29
N ILE A 133 -49.11 -6.41 12.23
CA ILE A 133 -50.09 -6.48 13.33
C ILE A 133 -49.82 -5.32 14.29
N THR A 134 -48.57 -5.18 14.73
CA THR A 134 -48.17 -4.12 15.64
C THR A 134 -46.68 -3.78 15.54
N THR A 135 -46.32 -2.59 16.02
CA THR A 135 -44.93 -2.13 16.16
C THR A 135 -44.68 -1.74 17.60
N ILE A 136 -43.68 -2.36 18.23
CA ILE A 136 -43.31 -2.11 19.62
C ILE A 136 -42.01 -1.30 19.61
N PRO A 137 -42.01 -0.04 20.08
CA PRO A 137 -40.78 0.72 20.23
C PRO A 137 -39.92 0.10 21.35
N LEU A 138 -38.62 0.00 21.12
CA LEU A 138 -37.64 -0.42 22.11
C LEU A 138 -36.83 0.81 22.57
N PRO A 139 -36.10 0.73 23.69
CA PRO A 139 -35.20 1.81 24.09
C PRO A 139 -34.14 2.11 23.02
N THR A 140 -33.62 3.34 23.06
CA THR A 140 -32.42 3.72 22.31
C THR A 140 -31.18 3.18 23.02
N TYR A 141 -30.23 2.62 22.27
CA TYR A 141 -28.98 2.06 22.81
C TYR A 141 -27.76 2.76 22.22
N VAL A 142 -26.76 3.04 23.05
CA VAL A 142 -25.44 3.50 22.57
C VAL A 142 -24.56 2.27 22.37
N LEU A 143 -24.19 1.98 21.12
CA LEU A 143 -23.50 0.75 20.73
C LEU A 143 -22.21 1.01 19.95
N LYS A 144 -21.36 -0.01 19.90
CA LYS A 144 -20.19 -0.11 19.01
C LYS A 144 -20.43 -1.12 17.90
N PRO A 145 -19.74 -1.01 16.75
CA PRO A 145 -19.88 -1.98 15.68
C PRO A 145 -19.50 -3.40 16.14
N ALA A 146 -20.38 -4.37 15.94
CA ALA A 146 -20.13 -5.77 16.29
C ALA A 146 -19.20 -6.48 15.29
N LEU A 147 -19.16 -5.98 14.05
CA LEU A 147 -18.36 -6.52 12.94
C LEU A 147 -17.35 -5.49 12.45
N GLN A 148 -16.35 -5.96 11.70
CA GLN A 148 -15.35 -5.07 11.13
C GLN A 148 -15.98 -4.10 10.12
N THR A 149 -16.01 -2.81 10.50
CA THR A 149 -16.41 -1.72 9.60
C THR A 149 -15.38 -1.51 8.50
N PRO A 150 -15.73 -0.86 7.39
CA PRO A 150 -14.82 -0.69 6.26
C PRO A 150 -13.47 -0.09 6.65
N SER A 151 -12.39 -0.75 6.24
CA SER A 151 -11.02 -0.24 6.36
C SER A 151 -10.24 -0.43 5.07
N ILE A 152 -9.39 0.55 4.74
CA ILE A 152 -8.46 0.52 3.61
C ILE A 152 -7.09 0.88 4.15
N THR A 153 -6.06 0.16 3.70
CA THR A 153 -4.66 0.51 3.89
C THR A 153 -3.87 0.29 2.61
N LEU A 154 -3.10 1.29 2.20
CA LEU A 154 -2.11 1.23 1.12
C LEU A 154 -0.71 1.19 1.72
N ALA A 155 0.05 0.14 1.41
CA ALA A 155 1.40 -0.03 1.92
C ALA A 155 2.41 -0.20 0.79
N LEU A 156 3.41 0.68 0.74
CA LEU A 156 4.52 0.61 -0.21
C LEU A 156 5.64 -0.27 0.34
N ASN A 157 6.07 -1.22 -0.48
CA ASN A 157 7.29 -1.99 -0.29
C ASN A 157 8.24 -1.66 -1.43
N ALA A 158 9.20 -0.78 -1.17
CA ALA A 158 10.20 -0.30 -2.12
C ALA A 158 11.42 0.25 -1.36
N PRO A 159 12.55 0.49 -2.03
CA PRO A 159 13.66 1.27 -1.48
C PRO A 159 13.24 2.69 -1.05
N GLN A 160 14.05 3.36 -0.23
CA GLN A 160 13.78 4.74 0.19
C GLN A 160 13.83 5.75 -0.97
N HIS A 161 14.64 5.45 -1.98
CA HIS A 161 14.74 6.20 -3.23
C HIS A 161 14.44 5.23 -4.36
N ILE A 162 13.36 5.46 -5.09
CA ILE A 162 12.89 4.53 -6.12
C ILE A 162 13.32 5.09 -7.47
N GLU A 163 14.03 4.29 -8.24
CA GLU A 163 14.37 4.56 -9.63
C GLU A 163 13.58 3.65 -10.56
N THR A 164 13.47 4.02 -11.84
CA THR A 164 12.90 3.15 -12.88
C THR A 164 13.61 1.79 -12.89
N GLY A 165 12.83 0.71 -12.88
CA GLY A 165 13.33 -0.67 -12.83
C GLY A 165 13.59 -1.22 -11.42
N ASP A 166 13.50 -0.40 -10.36
CA ASP A 166 13.61 -0.92 -9.00
C ASP A 166 12.40 -1.77 -8.62
N GLU A 167 12.64 -2.84 -7.87
CA GLU A 167 11.59 -3.67 -7.28
C GLU A 167 10.68 -2.83 -6.38
N CYS A 168 9.42 -2.74 -6.77
CA CYS A 168 8.42 -1.89 -6.12
C CYS A 168 7.07 -2.59 -6.10
N THR A 169 6.45 -2.68 -4.92
CA THR A 169 5.11 -3.26 -4.78
C THR A 169 4.24 -2.44 -3.83
N ILE A 170 2.99 -2.21 -4.21
CA ILE A 170 1.97 -1.56 -3.37
C ILE A 170 0.94 -2.61 -2.95
N SER A 171 0.90 -2.91 -1.65
CA SER A 171 -0.13 -3.77 -1.06
C SER A 171 -1.39 -2.95 -0.77
N ARG A 172 -2.54 -3.50 -1.14
CA ARG A 172 -3.88 -2.93 -0.93
C ARG A 172 -4.65 -3.84 0.01
N VAL A 173 -4.77 -3.45 1.27
CA VAL A 173 -5.51 -4.21 2.28
C VAL A 173 -6.87 -3.58 2.46
N PHE A 174 -7.92 -4.34 2.18
CA PHE A 174 -9.32 -3.91 2.34
C PHE A 174 -10.09 -4.92 3.19
N SER A 175 -10.96 -4.41 4.06
CA SER A 175 -11.85 -5.24 4.89
C SER A 175 -13.20 -4.56 5.10
N ASP A 176 -14.29 -5.29 4.91
CA ASP A 176 -15.65 -4.88 5.31
C ASP A 176 -16.49 -6.13 5.57
N GLU A 177 -16.86 -6.36 6.83
CA GLU A 177 -17.76 -7.45 7.23
C GLU A 177 -19.19 -6.94 7.46
N THR A 178 -19.34 -5.68 7.86
CA THR A 178 -20.62 -5.05 8.16
C THR A 178 -21.50 -4.90 6.92
N GLY A 179 -20.94 -4.41 5.81
CA GLY A 179 -21.68 -4.20 4.56
C GLY A 179 -22.33 -5.49 4.04
N PRO A 180 -21.55 -6.56 3.80
CA PRO A 180 -22.09 -7.85 3.36
C PRO A 180 -23.10 -8.47 4.32
N ARG A 181 -22.91 -8.33 5.64
CA ARG A 181 -23.85 -8.85 6.67
C ARG A 181 -25.28 -8.33 6.50
N TYR A 182 -25.42 -7.08 6.05
CA TYR A 182 -26.70 -6.40 5.86
C TYR A 182 -27.11 -6.27 4.39
N GLY A 183 -26.42 -6.96 3.47
CA GLY A 183 -26.67 -6.84 2.04
C GLY A 183 -26.45 -5.43 1.49
N ALA A 184 -25.60 -4.65 2.16
CA ALA A 184 -25.37 -3.23 1.93
C ALA A 184 -23.92 -2.96 1.49
N SER A 185 -23.33 -3.88 0.72
CA SER A 185 -21.99 -3.75 0.15
C SER A 185 -21.85 -2.50 -0.72
N GLY A 186 -20.64 -1.96 -0.79
CA GLY A 186 -20.37 -0.67 -1.40
C GLY A 186 -19.63 -0.68 -2.73
N VAL A 187 -19.23 0.53 -3.13
CA VAL A 187 -18.38 0.79 -4.28
C VAL A 187 -16.97 1.16 -3.80
N ARG A 188 -15.98 0.47 -4.35
CA ARG A 188 -14.56 0.74 -4.18
C ARG A 188 -14.06 1.52 -5.40
N THR A 189 -13.16 2.47 -5.16
CA THR A 189 -12.58 3.32 -6.21
C THR A 189 -11.09 3.47 -5.96
N PHE A 190 -10.30 3.39 -7.03
CA PHE A 190 -8.86 3.57 -7.00
C PHE A 190 -8.43 4.58 -8.07
N SER A 191 -7.51 5.48 -7.74
CA SER A 191 -7.00 6.50 -8.65
C SER A 191 -5.53 6.83 -8.37
N GLY A 192 -4.87 7.46 -9.34
CA GLY A 192 -3.47 7.90 -9.24
C GLY A 192 -2.46 6.97 -9.92
N ALA A 193 -2.80 5.71 -10.20
CA ALA A 193 -1.96 4.81 -10.97
C ALA A 193 -1.94 5.19 -12.47
N PRO A 194 -0.88 4.82 -13.21
CA PRO A 194 -0.78 5.06 -14.66
C PRO A 194 -1.73 4.21 -15.52
N PHE A 195 -2.51 3.32 -14.89
CA PHE A 195 -3.47 2.42 -15.53
C PHE A 195 -4.70 2.20 -14.66
N THR A 196 -5.73 1.56 -15.23
CA THR A 196 -6.93 1.17 -14.48
C THR A 196 -6.63 -0.04 -13.59
N VAL A 197 -6.96 0.10 -12.30
CA VAL A 197 -6.78 -0.94 -11.29
C VAL A 197 -8.11 -1.62 -11.01
N LEU A 198 -8.11 -2.94 -10.93
CA LEU A 198 -9.29 -3.74 -10.59
C LEU A 198 -9.42 -3.91 -9.07
N ASP A 199 -10.66 -4.05 -8.58
CA ASP A 199 -10.94 -4.23 -7.15
C ASP A 199 -10.38 -5.55 -6.59
N SER A 200 -10.20 -6.56 -7.43
CA SER A 200 -9.65 -7.87 -7.05
C SER A 200 -8.12 -7.92 -6.99
N GLN A 201 -7.43 -6.82 -7.30
CA GLN A 201 -5.97 -6.76 -7.30
C GLN A 201 -5.46 -6.27 -5.95
N ASP A 202 -5.21 -7.18 -5.00
CA ASP A 202 -4.74 -6.79 -3.66
C ASP A 202 -3.28 -6.30 -3.64
N SER A 203 -2.57 -6.40 -4.77
CA SER A 203 -1.20 -5.93 -4.91
C SER A 203 -0.98 -5.33 -6.30
N LEU A 204 -0.23 -4.23 -6.37
CA LEU A 204 0.18 -3.56 -7.60
C LEU A 204 1.70 -3.58 -7.73
N ASP A 205 2.20 -4.05 -8.86
CA ASP A 205 3.61 -3.94 -9.23
C ASP A 205 3.88 -2.55 -9.80
N CYS A 206 4.78 -1.80 -9.13
CA CYS A 206 5.23 -0.48 -9.53
C CYS A 206 6.63 -0.46 -10.17
N SER A 207 7.27 -1.61 -10.32
CA SER A 207 8.67 -1.69 -10.81
C SER A 207 8.82 -1.19 -12.25
N ASN A 208 7.76 -1.36 -13.05
CA ASN A 208 7.69 -0.93 -14.45
C ASN A 208 6.96 0.40 -14.65
N TRP A 209 6.68 1.15 -13.57
CA TRP A 209 6.03 2.44 -13.72
C TRP A 209 7.02 3.48 -14.24
N PRO A 210 6.58 4.40 -15.12
CA PRO A 210 7.41 5.52 -15.56
C PRO A 210 7.91 6.37 -14.39
N ALA A 211 8.99 7.11 -14.60
CA ALA A 211 9.38 8.14 -13.66
C ALA A 211 8.29 9.21 -13.52
N GLY A 212 8.03 9.64 -12.30
CA GLY A 212 7.00 10.62 -11.98
C GLY A 212 6.61 10.64 -10.51
N ASP A 213 5.79 11.63 -10.17
CA ASP A 213 5.16 11.75 -8.86
C ASP A 213 3.75 11.14 -8.92
N TYR A 214 3.49 10.18 -8.04
CA TYR A 214 2.23 9.46 -7.97
C TYR A 214 1.55 9.75 -6.63
N GLN A 215 0.29 10.19 -6.70
CA GLN A 215 -0.60 10.32 -5.56
C GLN A 215 -1.73 9.30 -5.70
N LEU A 216 -1.55 8.15 -5.05
CA LEU A 216 -2.52 7.07 -5.07
C LEU A 216 -3.60 7.33 -4.04
N LYS A 217 -4.85 7.12 -4.45
CA LYS A 217 -6.01 7.20 -3.59
C LYS A 217 -6.88 5.96 -3.77
N GLU A 218 -7.19 5.33 -2.66
CA GLU A 218 -8.21 4.30 -2.58
C GLU A 218 -9.33 4.76 -1.65
N ALA A 219 -10.59 4.65 -2.10
CA ALA A 219 -11.75 5.03 -1.31
C ALA A 219 -12.88 4.01 -1.47
N TYR A 220 -13.60 3.78 -0.39
CA TYR A 220 -14.76 2.89 -0.34
C TYR A 220 -15.92 3.57 0.37
N ARG A 221 -17.12 3.33 -0.15
CA ARG A 221 -18.38 3.75 0.47
C ARG A 221 -19.43 2.67 0.30
N ASN A 222 -20.05 2.26 1.40
CA ASN A 222 -21.12 1.28 1.40
C ASN A 222 -22.52 1.89 1.52
N ASP A 223 -23.54 1.04 1.35
CA ASP A 223 -24.95 1.46 1.37
C ASP A 223 -25.48 1.71 2.79
N LEU A 224 -24.67 1.46 3.81
CA LEU A 224 -24.87 1.95 5.18
C LEU A 224 -24.26 3.35 5.39
N GLY A 225 -23.66 3.94 4.35
CA GLY A 225 -23.05 5.26 4.43
C GLY A 225 -21.72 5.29 5.18
N GLN A 226 -21.14 4.12 5.49
CA GLN A 226 -19.79 4.01 6.02
C GLN A 226 -18.79 4.30 4.91
N THR A 227 -17.75 5.03 5.24
CA THR A 227 -16.71 5.45 4.29
C THR A 227 -15.34 5.23 4.89
N THR A 228 -14.39 4.85 4.04
CA THR A 228 -12.98 4.80 4.40
C THR A 228 -12.15 5.16 3.17
N GLU A 229 -11.00 5.78 3.38
CA GLU A 229 -10.07 6.12 2.32
C GLU A 229 -8.65 6.07 2.84
N ASP A 230 -7.71 5.79 1.95
CA ASP A 230 -6.29 5.89 2.24
C ASP A 230 -5.53 6.47 1.04
N TRP A 231 -4.37 7.05 1.32
CA TRP A 231 -3.54 7.76 0.38
C TRP A 231 -2.10 7.27 0.47
N LEU A 232 -1.48 7.07 -0.69
CA LEU A 232 -0.07 6.72 -0.76
C LEU A 232 0.62 7.59 -1.81
N ASN A 233 1.63 8.32 -1.36
CA ASN A 233 2.47 9.13 -2.23
C ASN A 233 3.79 8.39 -2.46
N LEU A 234 4.21 8.34 -3.73
CA LEU A 234 5.52 7.82 -4.11
C LEU A 234 6.06 8.61 -5.30
N THR A 235 7.38 8.71 -5.38
CA THR A 235 8.09 9.34 -6.48
C THR A 235 9.04 8.31 -7.08
N ILE A 236 8.97 8.13 -8.40
CA ILE A 236 9.88 7.29 -9.16
C ILE A 236 10.80 8.21 -9.94
N HIS A 237 12.10 8.10 -9.70
CA HIS A 237 13.13 8.85 -10.39
C HIS A 237 13.59 8.11 -11.65
N ASN A 238 14.09 8.83 -12.65
CA ASN A 238 14.77 8.17 -13.75
C ASN A 238 16.08 7.59 -13.23
N ARG A 239 16.33 6.31 -13.53
CA ARG A 239 17.66 5.71 -13.33
C ARG A 239 18.70 6.52 -14.10
N PRO A 240 19.84 6.89 -13.49
CA PRO A 240 20.89 7.60 -14.19
C PRO A 240 21.50 6.73 -15.31
N ALA A 241 22.15 7.39 -16.27
CA ALA A 241 22.95 6.69 -17.26
C ALA A 241 24.13 5.98 -16.58
N PRO A 242 24.63 4.84 -17.13
CA PRO A 242 25.80 4.16 -16.58
C PRO A 242 26.99 5.12 -16.46
N ASP A 243 27.60 5.21 -15.28
CA ASP A 243 28.77 6.04 -15.04
C ASP A 243 30.03 5.19 -14.90
N PHE A 244 31.01 5.45 -15.76
CA PHE A 244 32.24 4.68 -15.84
C PHE A 244 33.36 5.49 -16.50
N SER A 245 34.58 5.00 -16.39
CA SER A 245 35.76 5.55 -17.06
C SER A 245 36.56 4.46 -17.75
N LEU A 246 37.44 4.84 -18.67
CA LEU A 246 38.34 3.92 -19.37
C LEU A 246 39.77 4.10 -18.86
N LEU A 247 40.33 3.04 -18.29
CA LEU A 247 41.73 2.98 -17.89
C LEU A 247 42.54 2.33 -19.01
N VAL A 248 43.54 3.05 -19.53
CA VAL A 248 44.41 2.56 -20.61
C VAL A 248 45.78 2.17 -20.05
N SER A 249 46.21 0.95 -20.36
CA SER A 249 47.58 0.48 -20.17
C SER A 249 48.22 0.28 -21.54
N GLY A 250 49.41 0.84 -21.76
CA GLY A 250 50.14 0.70 -23.01
C GLY A 250 49.89 1.79 -24.07
N ASP A 251 49.28 2.92 -23.68
CA ASP A 251 49.20 4.11 -24.52
C ASP A 251 50.58 4.71 -24.77
N GLY A 252 50.87 5.08 -26.02
CA GLY A 252 52.18 5.55 -26.45
C GLY A 252 53.25 4.46 -26.52
N ASN A 253 52.94 3.20 -26.19
CA ASN A 253 53.90 2.11 -26.34
C ASN A 253 53.98 1.59 -27.79
N THR A 254 54.99 0.79 -28.07
CA THR A 254 55.19 0.16 -29.38
C THR A 254 54.19 -0.98 -29.63
N THR A 255 53.97 -1.32 -30.90
CA THR A 255 53.11 -2.44 -31.33
C THR A 255 53.53 -3.79 -30.75
N ASP A 256 54.78 -3.92 -30.30
CA ASP A 256 55.36 -5.16 -29.77
C ASP A 256 55.09 -5.36 -28.27
N THR A 257 54.45 -4.39 -27.63
CA THR A 257 54.11 -4.41 -26.20
C THR A 257 52.62 -4.58 -25.98
N GLU A 258 52.27 -5.16 -24.83
CA GLU A 258 50.91 -5.35 -24.38
C GLU A 258 50.17 -4.00 -24.25
N CYS A 259 48.90 -4.00 -24.63
CA CYS A 259 47.99 -2.87 -24.52
C CYS A 259 46.62 -3.36 -24.11
N LEU A 260 46.05 -2.74 -23.07
CA LEU A 260 44.75 -3.10 -22.53
C LEU A 260 43.97 -1.85 -22.17
N ILE A 261 42.70 -1.80 -22.56
CA ILE A 261 41.75 -0.79 -22.10
C ILE A 261 40.73 -1.49 -21.21
N THR A 262 40.58 -1.00 -19.98
CA THR A 262 39.68 -1.59 -18.98
C THR A 262 38.61 -0.58 -18.60
N MET A 263 37.35 -1.00 -18.61
CA MET A 263 36.24 -0.24 -18.05
C MET A 263 36.33 -0.25 -16.52
N ILE A 264 36.28 0.93 -15.91
CA ILE A 264 36.25 1.13 -14.46
C ILE A 264 34.91 1.79 -14.10
N PRO A 265 33.96 1.04 -13.50
CA PRO A 265 32.73 1.62 -12.96
C PRO A 265 33.01 2.77 -11.99
N ALA A 266 32.20 3.82 -12.03
CA ALA A 266 32.32 4.93 -11.07
C ALA A 266 31.83 4.53 -9.67
N ASP A 267 30.83 3.65 -9.60
CA ASP A 267 30.29 3.07 -8.38
C ASP A 267 30.46 1.55 -8.40
N ALA A 268 31.04 1.01 -7.34
CA ALA A 268 31.28 -0.42 -7.19
C ALA A 268 30.05 -1.19 -6.70
N ASP A 269 29.03 -0.49 -6.17
CA ASP A 269 27.78 -1.10 -5.70
C ASP A 269 26.82 -1.41 -6.86
N ILE A 270 27.06 -0.84 -8.05
CA ILE A 270 26.31 -1.14 -9.27
C ILE A 270 26.93 -2.34 -9.97
N ASP A 271 26.12 -3.38 -10.20
CA ASP A 271 26.54 -4.53 -10.99
C ASP A 271 26.42 -4.24 -12.50
N PHE A 272 27.56 -3.95 -13.13
CA PHE A 272 27.64 -3.75 -14.58
C PHE A 272 27.61 -5.07 -15.38
N SER A 273 27.53 -6.24 -14.73
CA SER A 273 27.60 -7.53 -15.43
C SER A 273 26.38 -7.82 -16.32
N SER A 274 25.18 -7.33 -15.94
CA SER A 274 23.97 -7.43 -16.77
C SER A 274 24.00 -6.47 -17.97
N PHE A 275 24.77 -5.40 -17.89
CA PHE A 275 24.75 -4.32 -18.89
C PHE A 275 25.36 -4.76 -20.22
N GLN A 276 24.76 -4.30 -21.31
CA GLN A 276 25.28 -4.52 -22.65
C GLN A 276 26.46 -3.59 -22.91
N LYS A 277 27.58 -4.16 -23.40
CA LYS A 277 28.84 -3.44 -23.66
C LYS A 277 29.21 -3.56 -25.13
N ILE A 278 29.36 -2.42 -25.80
CA ILE A 278 29.65 -2.33 -27.23
C ILE A 278 30.92 -1.53 -27.45
N TRP A 279 32.00 -2.22 -27.80
CA TRP A 279 33.28 -1.59 -28.15
C TRP A 279 33.30 -1.14 -29.61
N ARG A 280 33.86 0.04 -29.87
CA ARG A 280 34.03 0.61 -31.21
C ARG A 280 35.45 1.14 -31.42
N ILE A 281 35.98 0.94 -32.62
CA ILE A 281 37.27 1.51 -33.06
C ILE A 281 36.98 2.40 -34.27
N GLN A 282 37.33 3.69 -34.16
CA GLN A 282 37.04 4.69 -35.20
C GLN A 282 35.55 4.67 -35.62
N GLY A 283 34.65 4.48 -34.65
CA GLY A 283 33.19 4.38 -34.84
C GLY A 283 32.67 3.01 -35.29
N ASN A 284 33.53 2.11 -35.76
CA ASN A 284 33.12 0.77 -36.19
C ASN A 284 33.05 -0.20 -35.01
N GLN A 285 31.94 -0.91 -34.88
CA GLN A 285 31.74 -1.90 -33.81
C GLN A 285 32.72 -3.07 -33.96
N VAL A 286 33.35 -3.45 -32.84
CA VAL A 286 34.20 -4.63 -32.76
C VAL A 286 33.31 -5.88 -32.66
N ALA A 287 33.57 -6.88 -33.50
CA ALA A 287 32.84 -8.14 -33.47
C ALA A 287 33.34 -9.03 -32.31
N GLY A 288 32.42 -9.53 -31.48
CA GLY A 288 32.73 -10.41 -30.35
C GLY A 288 32.29 -9.81 -29.00
N ASN A 289 32.30 -10.64 -27.94
CA ASN A 289 32.07 -10.17 -26.57
C ASN A 289 33.41 -9.87 -25.92
N VAL A 290 33.70 -8.57 -25.76
CA VAL A 290 34.95 -8.08 -25.20
C VAL A 290 34.80 -7.73 -23.71
N GLY A 291 33.60 -7.96 -23.14
CA GLY A 291 33.31 -7.72 -21.72
C GLY A 291 33.76 -6.33 -21.27
N ASP A 292 34.42 -6.27 -20.11
CA ASP A 292 34.91 -5.04 -19.49
C ASP A 292 36.31 -4.63 -19.98
N GLN A 293 36.94 -5.43 -20.84
CA GLN A 293 38.37 -5.27 -21.20
C GLN A 293 38.62 -5.46 -22.69
N PHE A 294 39.16 -4.45 -23.34
CA PHE A 294 39.56 -4.49 -24.73
C PHE A 294 41.08 -4.62 -24.91
N ASP A 295 41.52 -5.73 -25.49
CA ASP A 295 42.92 -5.95 -25.87
C ASP A 295 43.27 -5.12 -27.12
N CYS A 296 43.94 -4.00 -26.88
CA CYS A 296 44.40 -3.08 -27.93
C CYS A 296 45.77 -3.46 -28.51
N SER A 297 46.38 -4.58 -28.10
CA SER A 297 47.68 -5.01 -28.61
C SER A 297 47.65 -5.32 -30.10
N THR A 298 46.48 -5.74 -30.60
CA THR A 298 46.22 -6.07 -32.01
C THR A 298 46.12 -4.86 -32.94
N LEU A 299 46.04 -3.65 -32.39
CA LEU A 299 45.96 -2.42 -33.18
C LEU A 299 47.31 -2.09 -33.82
N SER A 300 47.26 -1.75 -35.11
CA SER A 300 48.43 -1.30 -35.87
C SER A 300 48.99 0.02 -35.34
N ALA A 301 50.23 0.34 -35.70
CA ALA A 301 50.82 1.63 -35.38
C ALA A 301 49.98 2.79 -35.94
N GLY A 302 49.71 3.81 -35.13
CA GLY A 302 48.83 4.94 -35.47
C GLY A 302 48.03 5.45 -34.29
N VAL A 303 47.10 6.37 -34.57
CA VAL A 303 46.15 6.93 -33.60
C VAL A 303 44.79 6.27 -33.78
N HIS A 304 44.24 5.73 -32.70
CA HIS A 304 42.97 5.02 -32.67
C HIS A 304 42.04 5.67 -31.66
N LEU A 305 40.86 6.11 -32.12
CA LEU A 305 39.76 6.44 -31.20
C LEU A 305 39.06 5.14 -30.81
N VAL A 306 39.20 4.73 -29.56
CA VAL A 306 38.51 3.57 -29.00
C VAL A 306 37.43 4.07 -28.05
N SER A 307 36.19 3.63 -28.27
CA SER A 307 35.06 4.00 -27.42
C SER A 307 34.29 2.78 -26.95
N LEU A 308 33.73 2.86 -25.75
CA LEU A 308 32.86 1.87 -25.16
C LEU A 308 31.48 2.51 -24.93
N GLU A 309 30.45 1.89 -25.49
CA GLU A 309 29.05 2.20 -25.21
C GLU A 309 28.51 1.16 -24.22
N VAL A 310 28.01 1.61 -23.07
CA VAL A 310 27.40 0.78 -22.03
C VAL A 310 25.91 1.10 -21.95
N ILE A 311 25.06 0.08 -22.00
CA ILE A 311 23.59 0.20 -21.95
C ILE A 311 23.08 -0.58 -20.75
N ASN A 312 22.36 0.08 -19.84
CA ASN A 312 21.75 -0.59 -18.69
C ASN A 312 20.46 -1.35 -19.07
N ASP A 313 19.90 -2.05 -18.08
CA ASP A 313 18.68 -2.87 -18.25
C ASP A 313 17.44 -2.03 -18.63
N GLU A 314 17.46 -0.73 -18.31
CA GLU A 314 16.43 0.27 -18.67
C GLU A 314 16.65 0.91 -20.05
N LEU A 315 17.58 0.38 -20.86
CA LEU A 315 17.94 0.87 -22.20
C LEU A 315 18.54 2.29 -22.22
N ILE A 316 19.07 2.76 -21.10
CA ILE A 316 19.79 4.04 -21.00
C ILE A 316 21.27 3.78 -21.29
N SER A 317 21.85 4.55 -22.20
CA SER A 317 23.23 4.38 -22.64
C SER A 317 24.15 5.53 -22.28
N ALA A 318 25.42 5.19 -22.05
CA ALA A 318 26.53 6.12 -21.88
C ALA A 318 27.72 5.67 -22.75
N ILE A 319 28.48 6.64 -23.28
CA ILE A 319 29.61 6.37 -24.17
C ILE A 319 30.84 7.10 -23.64
N GLU A 320 31.91 6.35 -23.40
CA GLU A 320 33.23 6.89 -23.08
C GLU A 320 34.23 6.55 -24.17
N GLY A 321 35.23 7.41 -24.36
CA GLY A 321 36.21 7.25 -25.42
C GLY A 321 37.60 7.72 -25.04
N VAL A 322 38.60 7.01 -25.54
CA VAL A 322 40.02 7.31 -25.36
C VAL A 322 40.72 7.37 -26.71
N ASN A 323 41.64 8.32 -26.85
CA ASN A 323 42.55 8.38 -27.98
C ASN A 323 43.79 7.57 -27.62
N LEU A 324 43.98 6.43 -28.27
CA LEU A 324 45.13 5.56 -28.09
C LEU A 324 46.16 5.82 -29.19
N VAL A 325 47.42 5.98 -28.81
CA VAL A 325 48.55 6.06 -29.74
C VAL A 325 49.37 4.77 -29.65
N ARG A 326 49.54 4.08 -30.78
CA ARG A 326 50.43 2.93 -30.91
C ARG A 326 51.64 3.32 -31.74
N LEU A 327 52.83 3.27 -31.14
CA LEU A 327 54.08 3.52 -31.86
C LEU A 327 54.47 2.28 -32.68
N PRO A 328 55.17 2.44 -33.81
CA PRO A 328 55.71 1.29 -34.53
C PRO A 328 56.71 0.50 -33.68
N GLY A 329 56.71 -0.83 -33.86
CA GLY A 329 57.68 -1.75 -33.29
C GLY A 329 59.14 -1.40 -33.58
N ASP A 330 60.05 -1.94 -32.79
CA ASP A 330 61.49 -1.67 -32.92
C ASP A 330 62.07 -2.36 -34.17
N GLU A 331 61.52 -3.51 -34.57
CA GLU A 331 61.91 -4.27 -35.75
C GLU A 331 60.77 -4.33 -36.78
N LEU A 332 60.68 -3.31 -37.64
CA LEU A 332 59.73 -3.29 -38.76
C LEU A 332 60.35 -3.92 -40.02
N THR A 333 59.57 -4.72 -40.76
CA THR A 333 59.95 -5.11 -42.12
C THR A 333 59.94 -3.91 -43.07
N GLU A 334 60.64 -4.01 -44.20
CA GLU A 334 60.68 -2.92 -45.20
C GLU A 334 59.28 -2.55 -45.73
N GLU A 335 58.33 -3.51 -45.80
CA GLU A 335 56.94 -3.18 -46.13
C GLU A 335 56.24 -2.39 -45.01
N GLN A 336 56.46 -2.75 -43.74
CA GLN A 336 55.83 -2.07 -42.60
C GLN A 336 56.36 -0.65 -42.40
N LYS A 337 57.64 -0.41 -42.66
CA LYS A 337 58.26 0.94 -42.65
C LYS A 337 57.64 1.89 -43.67
N SER A 338 57.08 1.37 -44.76
CA SER A 338 56.49 2.20 -45.83
C SER A 338 55.10 2.75 -45.50
N VAL A 339 54.42 2.19 -44.50
CA VAL A 339 53.04 2.53 -44.13
C VAL A 339 52.92 3.04 -42.69
N ALA A 340 53.82 2.63 -41.79
CA ALA A 340 53.79 3.06 -40.39
C ALA A 340 54.18 4.55 -40.22
N PRO A 341 53.60 5.26 -39.24
CA PRO A 341 54.05 6.59 -38.86
C PRO A 341 55.55 6.59 -38.55
N SER A 342 56.29 7.61 -39.02
CA SER A 342 57.74 7.68 -38.78
C SER A 342 58.05 7.87 -37.30
N ARG A 343 58.82 6.98 -36.71
CA ARG A 343 59.38 7.14 -35.35
C ARG A 343 60.64 8.00 -35.42
N SER A 344 60.73 9.02 -34.57
CA SER A 344 61.99 9.73 -34.37
C SER A 344 62.94 8.82 -33.60
N TYR A 345 64.13 8.57 -34.15
CA TYR A 345 65.24 7.90 -33.46
C TYR A 345 66.20 8.89 -32.79
N GLY A 346 65.82 10.16 -32.69
CA GLY A 346 66.59 11.16 -31.95
C GLY A 346 66.49 10.91 -30.45
N ASP A 347 67.57 11.21 -29.72
CA ASP A 347 67.55 11.24 -28.26
C ASP A 347 66.47 12.22 -27.77
N ASP A 348 65.83 11.92 -26.63
CA ASP A 348 64.94 12.87 -25.95
C ASP A 348 65.72 14.17 -25.71
N THR A 349 65.38 15.22 -26.46
CA THR A 349 65.98 16.53 -26.23
C THR A 349 65.46 17.07 -24.91
N GLU A 350 66.35 17.26 -23.94
CA GLU A 350 66.04 18.00 -22.71
C GLU A 350 65.37 19.32 -23.10
N THR A 351 64.14 19.52 -22.63
CA THR A 351 63.44 20.78 -22.87
C THR A 351 64.07 21.83 -21.98
N GLU A 352 65.09 22.55 -22.47
CA GLU A 352 65.58 23.72 -21.76
C GLU A 352 64.45 24.75 -21.71
N SER A 353 63.99 25.04 -20.49
CA SER A 353 63.06 26.11 -20.15
C SER A 353 63.73 27.48 -20.45
N VAL A 354 63.81 27.87 -21.71
CA VAL A 354 64.26 29.22 -22.12
C VAL A 354 63.05 30.06 -22.54
N GLY A 355 62.07 30.19 -21.64
CA GLY A 355 60.80 30.87 -21.92
C GLY A 355 60.61 32.27 -21.31
N TRP A 356 61.49 32.72 -20.41
CA TRP A 356 61.22 33.92 -19.60
C TRP A 356 62.19 35.09 -19.82
N ILE A 357 63.40 34.86 -20.35
CA ILE A 357 64.40 35.94 -20.50
C ILE A 357 64.35 36.60 -21.89
N SER A 358 63.86 35.91 -22.92
CA SER A 358 63.82 36.42 -24.31
C SER A 358 62.68 37.43 -24.57
N ILE A 359 61.62 37.45 -23.75
CA ILE A 359 60.49 38.39 -23.90
C ILE A 359 60.76 39.75 -23.22
N GLY A 360 61.70 39.83 -22.27
CA GLY A 360 62.00 41.08 -21.56
C GLY A 360 62.82 42.11 -22.34
N VAL A 361 63.55 41.70 -23.38
CA VAL A 361 64.51 42.59 -24.10
C VAL A 361 63.87 43.27 -25.33
N LEU A 362 62.77 42.75 -25.86
CA LEU A 362 62.05 43.36 -27.00
C LEU A 362 61.06 44.48 -26.59
N GLY A 363 60.80 44.67 -25.29
CA GLY A 363 59.93 45.73 -24.78
C GLY A 363 60.62 47.08 -24.50
N LEU A 364 61.93 47.21 -24.75
CA LEU A 364 62.73 48.41 -24.42
C LEU A 364 63.31 49.14 -25.64
N VAL A 365 62.92 48.75 -26.86
CA VAL A 365 63.32 49.43 -28.12
C VAL A 365 62.09 49.75 -28.96
N VAL A 366 61.16 50.51 -28.39
CA VAL A 366 60.33 51.47 -29.14
C VAL A 366 60.16 52.70 -28.24
N VAL A 367 61.08 53.66 -28.41
CA VAL A 367 60.93 55.08 -28.04
C VAL A 367 60.98 55.87 -29.33
#